data_AF-A0A838RYP5-F1
#
_entry.id   AF-A0A838RYP5-F1
#
_cell.length_a   1.000
_cell.length_b   1.000
_cell.length_c   1.000
_cell.angle_alpha   90.00
_cell.angle_beta   90.00
_cell.angle_gamma   90.00
#
_symmetry.space_group_name_H-M   'P 1'
#
loop_
_entity.id
_entity.type
_entity.pdbx_description
1 polymer ?
#
loop_
_entity_poly.entity_id
_entity_poly.type
_entity_poly.pdbx_seq_one_letter_code
_entity_poly.pdbx_strand_id
1 'polypeptide(L)'
;LGSRLGAMAMIVYLIEGASGLPFFYGGTSGIGHLLGPTGGYLVAFPAAAFITGAFAEHGWDKRFPTAAAAMAIGSAVIMLSGWAWFSLVTNTALPVAFQLTVLKFIPGDIIKVMLAAAVLPSGWAILKRSASQKH
;
A
#
# COMPACT_ATOMS: atom_id res chain seq x y z
N LEU A 1 8.81 9.82 -0.63
CA LEU A 1 9.87 9.21 0.21
C LEU A 1 10.91 8.48 -0.64
N GLY A 2 10.51 7.87 -1.75
CA GLY A 2 11.38 6.97 -2.49
C GLY A 2 11.26 5.54 -1.97
N SER A 3 11.87 4.60 -2.68
CA SER A 3 11.77 3.15 -2.44
C SER A 3 12.27 2.77 -1.05
N ARG A 4 13.49 3.19 -0.70
CA ARG A 4 14.16 2.79 0.56
C ARG A 4 13.50 3.40 1.79
N LEU A 5 13.29 4.73 1.78
CA LEU A 5 12.67 5.41 2.92
C LEU A 5 11.19 5.02 3.09
N GLY A 6 10.46 4.79 1.99
CA GLY A 6 9.09 4.28 2.05
C GLY A 6 9.02 2.91 2.71
N ALA A 7 9.89 1.98 2.31
CA ALA A 7 9.96 0.66 2.93
C ALA A 7 10.34 0.72 4.41
N MET A 8 11.33 1.54 4.78
CA MET A 8 11.74 1.71 6.18
C MET A 8 10.62 2.31 7.03
N ALA A 9 9.89 3.30 6.51
CA ALA A 9 8.73 3.87 7.21
C ALA A 9 7.66 2.81 7.50
N MET A 10 7.40 1.91 6.55
CA MET A 10 6.46 0.80 6.76
C MET A 10 6.99 -0.23 7.76
N ILE A 11 8.29 -0.50 7.79
CA ILE A 11 8.88 -1.38 8.82
C ILE A 11 8.72 -0.76 10.21
N VAL A 12 8.99 0.53 10.36
CA VAL A 12 8.79 1.25 11.64
C VAL A 12 7.32 1.17 12.05
N TYR A 13 6.39 1.43 11.14
CA TYR A 13 4.95 1.28 11.36
C TYR A 13 4.59 -0.13 11.90
N LEU A 14 5.17 -1.19 11.33
CA LEU A 14 4.93 -2.56 11.79
C LEU A 14 5.51 -2.82 13.18
N ILE A 15 6.71 -2.30 13.46
CA ILE A 15 7.35 -2.42 14.78
C ILE A 15 6.49 -1.72 15.83
N GLU A 16 6.09 -0.48 15.58
CA GLU A 16 5.26 0.31 16.49
C GLU A 16 3.93 -0.38 16.79
N GLY A 17 3.25 -0.84 15.74
CA GLY A 17 2.00 -1.60 15.89
C GLY A 17 2.19 -2.91 16.65
N ALA A 18 3.28 -3.65 16.38
CA ALA A 18 3.60 -4.89 17.09
C ALA A 18 3.96 -4.65 18.57
N SER A 19 4.60 -3.53 18.89
CA SER A 19 4.94 -3.10 20.26
C SER A 19 3.72 -2.69 21.09
N GLY A 20 2.52 -2.63 20.50
CA GLY A 20 1.26 -2.38 21.21
C GLY A 20 0.67 -0.98 20.98
N LEU A 21 1.30 -0.14 20.16
CA LEU A 21 0.72 1.15 19.79
C LEU A 21 -0.46 0.96 18.82
N PRO A 22 -1.58 1.70 18.96
CA PRO A 22 -2.83 1.47 18.24
C PRO A 22 -2.80 1.99 16.79
N PHE A 23 -1.79 1.60 16.01
CA PHE A 23 -1.59 2.04 14.63
C PHE A 23 -2.18 1.08 13.58
N PHE A 24 -2.60 -0.12 13.98
CA PHE A 24 -3.30 -1.02 13.06
C PHE A 24 -4.77 -0.61 12.90
N TYR A 25 -5.41 -1.16 11.87
CA TYR A 25 -6.78 -0.81 11.50
C TYR A 25 -7.76 -0.94 12.69
N GLY A 26 -8.63 0.05 12.85
CA GLY A 26 -9.60 0.09 13.96
C GLY A 26 -9.01 0.46 15.32
N GLY A 27 -7.81 1.05 15.35
CA GLY A 27 -7.13 1.41 16.60
C GLY A 27 -6.56 0.20 17.33
N THR A 28 -6.25 -0.86 16.58
CA THR A 28 -5.76 -2.13 17.12
C THR A 28 -4.23 -2.17 17.16
N SER A 29 -3.67 -3.15 17.87
CA SER A 29 -2.23 -3.33 18.02
C SER A 29 -1.85 -4.76 18.40
N GLY A 30 -0.54 -5.02 18.45
CA GLY A 30 0.05 -6.25 18.96
C GLY A 30 0.41 -7.27 17.87
N ILE A 31 1.36 -8.14 18.22
CA ILE A 31 1.90 -9.16 17.31
C ILE A 31 0.84 -10.17 16.82
N GLY A 32 -0.22 -10.38 17.60
CA GLY A 32 -1.33 -11.25 17.21
C GLY A 32 -2.02 -10.81 15.92
N HIS A 33 -1.99 -9.52 15.58
CA HIS A 33 -2.52 -9.03 14.31
C HIS A 33 -1.62 -9.34 13.11
N LEU A 34 -0.30 -9.41 13.33
CA LEU A 34 0.66 -9.83 12.31
C LEU A 34 0.60 -11.35 12.05
N LEU A 35 0.24 -12.13 13.06
CA LEU A 35 0.09 -13.59 12.95
C LEU A 35 -1.34 -14.03 12.58
N GLY A 36 -2.30 -13.12 12.65
CA GLY A 36 -3.71 -13.39 12.35
C GLY A 36 -4.04 -13.44 10.85
N PRO A 37 -5.32 -13.67 10.49
CA PRO A 37 -5.75 -13.82 9.09
C PRO A 37 -5.45 -12.61 8.20
N THR A 38 -5.38 -11.41 8.78
CA THR A 38 -5.09 -10.16 8.05
C THR A 38 -3.61 -9.78 8.07
N GLY A 39 -2.76 -10.56 8.74
CA GLY A 39 -1.34 -10.25 8.93
C GLY A 39 -0.56 -10.14 7.62
N GLY A 40 -0.88 -10.99 6.64
CA GLY A 40 -0.24 -10.97 5.33
C GLY A 40 -0.38 -9.64 4.55
N TYR A 41 -1.44 -8.87 4.82
CA TYR A 41 -1.59 -7.53 4.24
C TYR A 41 -0.57 -6.56 4.85
N LEU A 42 -0.41 -6.59 6.18
CA LEU A 42 0.50 -5.73 6.93
C LEU A 42 1.96 -6.04 6.57
N VAL A 43 2.32 -7.32 6.55
CA VAL A 43 3.70 -7.78 6.22
C VAL A 43 4.09 -7.43 4.78
N ALA A 44 3.12 -7.28 3.87
CA ALA A 44 3.37 -6.88 2.49
C ALA A 44 3.63 -5.37 2.31
N PHE A 45 3.30 -4.52 3.30
CA PHE A 45 3.44 -3.06 3.18
C PHE A 45 4.85 -2.59 2.83
N PRO A 46 5.93 -3.09 3.47
CA PRO A 46 7.29 -2.67 3.11
C PRO A 46 7.65 -3.01 1.66
N ALA A 47 7.27 -4.19 1.17
CA ALA A 47 7.54 -4.62 -0.20
C ALA A 47 6.76 -3.76 -1.21
N ALA A 48 5.47 -3.51 -0.96
CA ALA A 48 4.65 -2.65 -1.80
C ALA A 48 5.16 -1.21 -1.83
N ALA A 49 5.54 -0.66 -0.67
CA ALA A 49 6.13 0.68 -0.58
C ALA A 49 7.46 0.79 -1.33
N PHE A 50 8.30 -0.24 -1.26
CA PHE A 50 9.54 -0.31 -2.04
C PHE A 50 9.26 -0.29 -3.54
N ILE A 51 8.36 -1.17 -4.01
CA ILE A 51 8.03 -1.33 -5.44
C ILE A 51 7.41 -0.05 -6.00
N THR A 52 6.37 0.49 -5.34
CA THR A 52 5.72 1.73 -5.79
C THR A 52 6.68 2.91 -5.69
N GLY A 53 7.51 2.98 -4.65
CA GLY A 53 8.55 4.00 -4.50
C GLY A 53 9.61 3.93 -5.60
N ALA A 54 10.01 2.72 -6.02
CA ALA A 54 10.95 2.52 -7.11
C ALA A 54 10.35 3.01 -8.44
N PHE A 55 9.08 2.70 -8.74
CA PHE A 55 8.42 3.26 -9.93
C PHE A 55 8.34 4.79 -9.89
N ALA A 56 8.04 5.37 -8.73
CA ALA A 56 8.01 6.82 -8.56
C ALA A 56 9.40 7.45 -8.81
N GLU A 57 10.48 6.82 -8.35
CA GLU A 57 11.86 7.27 -8.64
C GLU A 57 12.19 7.25 -10.14
N HIS A 58 11.58 6.33 -10.89
CA HIS A 58 11.66 6.28 -12.37
C HIS A 58 10.68 7.24 -13.06
N GLY A 59 10.00 8.11 -12.31
CA GLY A 59 9.13 9.16 -12.82
C GLY A 59 7.71 8.71 -13.18
N TRP A 60 7.27 7.54 -12.70
CA TRP A 60 5.90 7.08 -12.94
C TRP A 60 4.85 7.92 -12.20
N ASP A 61 5.24 8.71 -11.22
CA ASP A 61 4.36 9.62 -10.48
C ASP A 61 4.05 10.94 -11.22
N LYS A 62 4.65 11.17 -12.40
CA LYS A 62 4.52 12.42 -13.16
C LYS A 62 3.27 12.48 -14.05
N ARG A 63 2.69 11.34 -14.40
CA ARG A 63 1.52 11.24 -15.29
C ARG A 63 0.48 10.33 -14.67
N PHE A 64 -0.79 10.65 -14.90
CA PHE A 64 -1.92 9.88 -14.41
C PHE A 64 -1.81 8.35 -14.69
N PRO A 65 -1.62 7.88 -15.94
CA PRO A 65 -1.66 6.44 -16.21
C PRO A 65 -0.48 5.69 -15.57
N THR A 66 0.71 6.29 -15.53
CA THR A 66 1.87 5.66 -14.90
C THR A 66 1.75 5.67 -13.38
N ALA A 67 1.15 6.72 -12.80
CA ALA A 67 0.92 6.81 -11.36
C ALA A 67 -0.11 5.77 -10.93
N ALA A 68 -1.22 5.66 -11.68
CA ALA A 68 -2.23 4.64 -11.46
C ALA A 68 -1.64 3.23 -11.57
N ALA A 69 -0.80 2.96 -12.57
CA ALA A 69 -0.13 1.67 -12.73
C ALA A 69 0.82 1.34 -11.57
N ALA A 70 1.67 2.29 -11.15
CA ALA A 70 2.60 2.09 -10.02
C ALA A 70 1.86 1.77 -8.71
N MET A 71 0.72 2.44 -8.49
CA MET A 71 -0.13 2.22 -7.32
C MET A 71 -0.88 0.89 -7.40
N ALA A 72 -1.43 0.54 -8.57
CA ALA A 72 -2.12 -0.73 -8.80
C ALA A 72 -1.17 -1.92 -8.60
N ILE A 73 0.09 -1.82 -9.03
CA ILE A 73 1.09 -2.87 -8.80
C ILE A 73 1.37 -3.03 -7.31
N GLY A 74 1.58 -1.94 -6.58
CA GLY A 74 1.76 -1.99 -5.12
C GLY A 74 0.55 -2.58 -4.40
N SER A 75 -0.65 -2.19 -4.81
CA SER A 75 -1.89 -2.76 -4.28
C SER A 75 -2.01 -4.26 -4.58
N ALA A 76 -1.70 -4.69 -5.80
CA ALA A 76 -1.72 -6.10 -6.18
C ALA A 76 -0.78 -6.94 -5.31
N VAL A 77 0.42 -6.43 -4.99
CA VAL A 77 1.35 -7.09 -4.06
C VAL A 77 0.69 -7.29 -2.70
N ILE A 78 0.11 -6.23 -2.13
CA ILE A 78 -0.60 -6.31 -0.84
C ILE A 78 -1.75 -7.30 -0.89
N MET A 79 -2.57 -7.24 -1.94
CA MET A 79 -3.75 -8.08 -2.10
C MET A 79 -3.41 -9.56 -2.24
N LEU A 80 -2.44 -9.89 -3.10
CA LEU A 80 -2.03 -11.27 -3.35
C LEU A 80 -1.36 -11.87 -2.12
N SER A 81 -0.47 -11.12 -1.46
CA SER A 81 0.16 -11.57 -0.22
C SER A 81 -0.85 -11.79 0.89
N GLY A 82 -1.78 -10.86 1.10
CA GLY A 82 -2.83 -10.99 2.10
C GLY A 82 -3.82 -12.12 1.81
N TRP A 83 -4.19 -12.33 0.53
CA TRP A 83 -5.05 -13.43 0.11
C TRP A 83 -4.41 -14.79 0.34
N ALA A 84 -3.15 -14.97 -0.10
CA ALA A 84 -2.41 -16.21 0.09
C ALA A 84 -2.23 -16.51 1.59
N TRP A 85 -1.85 -15.51 2.37
CA TRP A 85 -1.71 -15.62 3.83
C TRP A 85 -3.03 -16.00 4.50
N PHE A 86 -4.13 -15.32 4.14
CA PHE A 86 -5.45 -15.61 4.70
C PHE A 86 -5.82 -17.08 4.47
N SER A 87 -5.69 -17.56 3.22
CA SER A 87 -5.97 -18.96 2.86
C SER A 87 -5.16 -19.95 3.70
N LEU A 88 -3.87 -19.67 3.93
CA LEU A 88 -2.98 -20.50 4.75
C LEU A 88 -3.35 -20.49 6.24
N VAL A 89 -3.59 -19.31 6.82
CA VAL A 89 -3.86 -19.18 8.26
C VAL A 89 -5.25 -19.69 8.62
N THR A 90 -6.25 -19.50 7.76
CA THR A 90 -7.63 -19.93 8.02
C THR A 90 -7.97 -21.30 7.43
N ASN A 91 -7.02 -21.98 6.78
CA ASN A 91 -7.24 -23.23 6.04
C ASN A 91 -8.44 -23.15 5.07
N THR A 92 -8.67 -21.98 4.48
CA THR A 92 -9.79 -21.74 3.57
C THR A 92 -9.34 -21.95 2.13
N ALA A 93 -10.14 -22.66 1.33
CA ALA A 93 -9.83 -22.89 -0.08
C ALA A 93 -9.59 -21.56 -0.83
N LEU A 94 -8.55 -21.51 -1.66
CA LEU A 94 -8.12 -20.31 -2.39
C LEU A 94 -9.27 -19.55 -3.11
N PRO A 95 -10.21 -20.23 -3.81
CA PRO A 95 -11.32 -19.54 -4.47
C PRO A 95 -12.28 -18.84 -3.48
N VAL A 96 -12.51 -19.45 -2.32
CA VAL A 96 -13.37 -18.88 -1.28
C VAL A 96 -12.66 -17.72 -0.59
N ALA A 97 -11.37 -17.89 -0.27
CA ALA A 97 -10.54 -16.82 0.29
C ALA A 97 -10.51 -15.61 -0.66
N PHE A 98 -10.46 -15.83 -1.98
CA PHE A 98 -10.48 -14.75 -2.97
C PHE A 98 -11.77 -13.93 -2.91
N GLN A 99 -12.92 -14.59 -2.74
CA GLN A 99 -14.20 -13.90 -2.60
C GLN A 99 -14.30 -13.11 -1.29
N LEU A 100 -13.82 -13.70 -0.19
CA LEU A 100 -13.89 -13.09 1.14
C LEU A 100 -12.94 -11.91 1.31
N THR A 101 -11.81 -11.93 0.60
CA THR A 101 -10.81 -10.88 0.70
C THR A 101 -10.75 -10.06 -0.59
N VAL A 102 -10.21 -10.63 -1.67
CA VAL A 102 -9.84 -9.86 -2.86
C VAL A 102 -11.03 -9.16 -3.50
N LEU A 103 -12.09 -9.92 -3.78
CA LEU A 103 -13.27 -9.42 -4.47
C LEU A 103 -13.96 -8.29 -3.68
N LYS A 104 -13.95 -8.38 -2.35
CA LYS A 104 -14.54 -7.38 -1.46
C LYS A 104 -13.76 -6.05 -1.46
N PHE A 105 -12.44 -6.09 -1.61
CA PHE A 105 -11.58 -4.91 -1.51
C PHE A 105 -11.37 -4.18 -2.86
N ILE A 106 -11.50 -4.87 -4.00
CA ILE A 106 -11.27 -4.31 -5.34
C ILE A 106 -12.01 -2.99 -5.60
N PRO A 107 -13.33 -2.86 -5.34
CA PRO A 107 -14.04 -1.62 -5.69
C PRO A 107 -13.49 -0.39 -4.96
N GLY A 108 -13.19 -0.54 -3.67
CA GLY A 108 -12.61 0.53 -2.87
C GLY A 108 -11.18 0.86 -3.30
N ASP A 109 -10.42 -0.15 -3.72
CA ASP A 109 -9.05 0.03 -4.19
C ASP A 109 -8.97 0.79 -5.51
N ILE A 110 -9.84 0.45 -6.48
CA ILE A 110 -9.93 1.17 -7.76
C ILE A 110 -10.20 2.66 -7.52
N ILE A 111 -11.17 2.98 -6.67
CA ILE A 111 -11.51 4.37 -6.36
C ILE A 111 -10.30 5.09 -5.75
N LYS A 112 -9.60 4.46 -4.79
CA LYS A 112 -8.41 5.03 -4.16
C LYS A 112 -7.29 5.29 -5.15
N VAL A 113 -6.99 4.33 -6.02
CA VAL A 113 -5.93 4.45 -7.03
C VAL A 113 -6.25 5.60 -7.99
N MET A 114 -7.50 5.70 -8.46
CA MET A 114 -7.92 6.76 -9.38
C MET A 114 -7.81 8.15 -8.73
N LEU A 115 -8.27 8.29 -7.49
CA LEU A 115 -8.18 9.56 -6.75
C LEU A 115 -6.72 9.96 -6.49
N ALA A 116 -5.90 9.03 -6.02
CA ALA A 116 -4.50 9.32 -5.74
C ALA A 116 -3.70 9.65 -7.01
N ALA A 117 -3.93 8.92 -8.11
CA ALA A 117 -3.30 9.19 -9.41
C ALA A 117 -3.73 10.54 -10.00
N ALA A 118 -4.91 11.06 -9.68
CA ALA A 118 -5.34 12.41 -10.08
C ALA A 118 -4.66 13.52 -9.27
N VAL A 119 -4.39 13.28 -7.99
CA VAL A 119 -3.79 14.28 -7.09
C VAL A 119 -2.26 14.34 -7.23
N LEU A 120 -1.60 13.20 -7.44
CA LEU A 120 -0.13 13.11 -7.49
C LEU A 120 0.51 14.06 -8.55
N PRO A 121 0.07 14.07 -9.83
CA PRO A 121 0.62 14.98 -10.83
C PRO A 121 0.34 16.46 -10.51
N SER A 122 -0.83 16.73 -9.91
CA SER A 122 -1.26 18.06 -9.49
C SER A 122 -0.37 18.61 -8.36
N GLY A 123 0.02 17.76 -7.40
CA GLY A 123 0.99 18.11 -6.35
C GLY A 123 2.35 18.53 -6.92
N TRP A 124 2.85 17.81 -7.93
CA TRP A 124 4.08 18.17 -8.63
C TRP A 124 3.95 19.47 -9.44
N ALA A 125 2.80 19.72 -10.06
CA ALA A 125 2.55 20.96 -10.81
C ALA A 125 2.55 22.21 -9.91
N ILE A 126 2.01 22.09 -8.70
CA ILE A 126 1.98 23.17 -7.70
C ILE A 126 3.39 23.45 -7.18
N LEU A 127 4.16 22.41 -6.84
CA LEU A 127 5.55 22.56 -6.36
C LEU A 127 6.46 23.22 -7.41
N LYS A 128 6.31 22.86 -8.69
CA LYS A 128 7.06 23.50 -9.79
C LYS A 128 6.71 24.97 -9.97
N ARG A 129 5.44 25.35 -9.81
CA ARG A 129 5.01 26.76 -9.85
C ARG A 129 5.63 27.59 -8.73
N SER A 130 5.69 27.04 -7.52
CA SER A 130 6.26 27.74 -6.36
C SER A 130 7.79 27.92 -6.46
N ALA A 131 8.50 26.95 -7.05
CA ALA A 131 9.94 27.06 -7.33
C ALA A 131 10.27 28.10 -8.42
N SER A 132 9.38 28.28 -9.41
CA SER A 132 9.57 29.25 -10.50
C SER A 132 9.30 30.71 -10.10
N GLN A 133 8.61 30.97 -8.98
CA GLN A 133 8.34 32.34 -8.50
C GLN A 133 9.41 32.90 -7.55
N LYS A 134 10.43 32.12 -7.21
CA LYS A 134 11.56 32.57 -6.38
C LYS A 134 12.78 33.07 -7.20
N HIS A 135 12.63 33.16 -8.52
CA HIS A 135 13.58 33.79 -9.44
C HIS A 135 12.95 35.03 -10.05
#